data_AF-A0A024TXE1-F1
#
_entry.id   AF-A0A024TXE1-F1
#
_cell.length_a   1.000
_cell.length_b   1.000
_cell.length_c   1.000
_cell.angle_alpha   90.00
_cell.angle_beta   90.00
_cell.angle_gamma   90.00
#
_symmetry.space_group_name_H-M   'P 1'
#
loop_
_entity.id
_entity.type
_entity.pdbx_description
1 polymer ?
#
loop_
_entity_poly.entity_id
_entity_poly.type
_entity_poly.pdbx_seq_one_letter_code
_entity_poly.pdbx_strand_id
1 'polypeptide(L)'
;MSSPAHRALALYRRILRVARTWEGPEKEREYIKQEGRRAFEANRHLKRVDDIEHALEQGEQRLEVGMHYKIPYPRPMYADPGTVGGDNDFRRQSNRLRTKKGQLEKKTSLNAFKWK
;
A
#
# COMPACT_ATOMS: atom_id res chain seq x y z
N MET A 1 26.40 -5.60 21.81
CA MET A 1 25.07 -5.27 21.26
C MET A 1 25.10 -3.83 20.78
N SER A 2 24.57 -3.53 19.58
CA SER A 2 24.53 -2.14 19.08
C SER A 2 23.53 -1.33 19.91
N SER A 3 23.90 -0.09 20.25
CA SER A 3 22.97 0.85 20.94
C SER A 3 21.68 1.06 20.11
N PRO A 4 20.51 1.20 20.76
CA PRO A 4 19.24 1.50 20.09
C PRO A 4 19.31 2.78 19.24
N ALA A 5 20.08 3.78 19.68
CA ALA A 5 20.29 5.01 18.93
C ALA A 5 21.02 4.78 17.59
N HIS A 6 22.03 3.90 17.58
CA HIS A 6 22.73 3.53 16.35
C HIS A 6 21.81 2.77 15.39
N ARG A 7 20.96 1.86 15.91
CA ARG A 7 19.96 1.14 15.11
C ARG A 7 18.94 2.11 14.50
N ALA A 8 18.44 3.07 15.27
CA ALA A 8 17.52 4.09 14.78
C ALA A 8 18.12 4.92 13.63
N LEU A 9 19.35 5.39 13.78
CA LEU A 9 20.04 6.13 12.72
C LEU A 9 20.31 5.25 11.48
N ALA A 10 20.63 3.97 11.66
CA ALA A 10 20.83 3.03 10.56
C ALA A 10 19.53 2.82 9.77
N LEU A 11 18.41 2.58 10.45
CA LEU A 11 17.09 2.44 9.83
C LEU A 11 16.69 3.73 9.10
N TYR A 12 16.85 4.91 9.73
CA TYR A 12 16.52 6.19 9.09
C TYR A 12 17.30 6.40 7.79
N ARG A 13 18.62 6.13 7.81
CA ARG A 13 19.46 6.21 6.60
C ARG A 13 19.02 5.20 5.54
N ARG A 14 18.61 4.00 5.93
CA ARG A 14 18.08 2.97 5.02
C ARG A 14 16.81 3.46 4.33
N ILE A 15 15.88 4.05 5.07
CA ILE A 15 14.64 4.64 4.53
C ILE A 15 14.95 5.74 3.51
N LEU A 16 15.87 6.65 3.83
CA LEU A 16 16.27 7.73 2.91
C LEU A 16 16.95 7.18 1.63
N ARG A 17 17.75 6.12 1.75
CA ARG A 17 18.32 5.43 0.58
C ARG A 17 17.23 4.81 -0.28
N VAL A 18 16.26 4.12 0.34
CA VAL A 18 15.10 3.55 -0.36
C VAL A 18 14.34 4.64 -1.10
N ALA A 19 14.02 5.77 -0.46
CA ALA A 19 13.34 6.86 -1.11
C ALA A 19 14.10 7.41 -2.34
N ARG A 20 15.44 7.41 -2.29
CA ARG A 20 16.30 7.85 -3.41
C ARG A 20 16.32 6.83 -4.57
N THR A 21 16.33 5.53 -4.26
CA THR A 21 16.42 4.45 -5.26
C THR A 21 15.06 3.85 -5.62
N TRP A 22 13.96 4.42 -5.15
CA TRP A 22 12.62 3.90 -5.39
C TRP A 22 12.23 4.02 -6.86
N GLU A 23 11.72 2.93 -7.45
CA GLU A 23 11.44 2.83 -8.89
C GLU A 23 10.12 3.51 -9.32
N GLY A 24 9.39 4.14 -8.40
CA GLY A 24 8.13 4.83 -8.67
C GLY A 24 8.25 6.33 -8.97
N PRO A 25 7.10 7.00 -9.20
CA PRO A 25 7.01 8.45 -9.43
C PRO A 25 7.66 9.28 -8.33
N GLU A 26 8.08 10.50 -8.65
CA GLU A 26 8.68 11.43 -7.69
C GLU A 26 7.81 11.66 -6.45
N LYS A 27 6.48 11.70 -6.62
CA LYS A 27 5.53 11.84 -5.52
C LYS A 27 5.65 10.71 -4.49
N GLU A 28 5.93 9.48 -4.92
CA GLU A 28 6.14 8.35 -4.01
C GLU A 28 7.46 8.45 -3.27
N ARG A 29 8.52 8.86 -3.97
CA ARG A 29 9.83 9.10 -3.36
C ARG A 29 9.73 10.14 -2.26
N GLU A 30 9.05 11.24 -2.55
CA GLU A 30 8.84 12.33 -1.61
C GLU A 30 7.95 11.90 -0.44
N TYR A 31 6.90 11.10 -0.72
CA TYR A 31 6.07 10.50 0.32
C TYR A 31 6.90 9.65 1.30
N ILE A 32 7.77 8.76 0.80
CA ILE A 32 8.61 7.91 1.66
C ILE A 32 9.51 8.76 2.57
N LYS A 33 10.12 9.84 2.04
CA LYS A 33 10.96 10.75 2.85
C LYS A 33 10.15 11.44 3.94
N GLN A 34 9.01 12.01 3.58
CA GLN A 34 8.17 12.77 4.50
C GLN A 34 7.57 11.87 5.57
N GLU A 35 7.07 10.70 5.19
CA GLU A 35 6.52 9.71 6.11
C GLU A 35 7.61 9.18 7.07
N GLY A 36 8.80 8.89 6.55
CA GLY A 36 9.95 8.50 7.36
C GLY A 36 10.32 9.59 8.38
N ARG A 37 10.43 10.85 7.94
CA ARG A 37 10.68 11.97 8.84
C ARG A 37 9.60 12.11 9.91
N ARG A 38 8.32 12.10 9.52
CA ARG A 38 7.16 12.21 10.42
C ARG A 38 7.17 11.11 11.48
N ALA A 39 7.45 9.86 11.09
CA ALA A 39 7.48 8.73 12.01
C ALA A 39 8.61 8.84 13.04
N PHE A 40 9.80 9.30 12.64
CA PHE A 40 10.92 9.50 13.56
C PHE A 40 10.68 10.70 14.49
N GLU A 41 10.09 11.79 13.98
CA GLU A 41 9.74 12.95 14.80
C GLU A 41 8.66 12.60 15.84
N ALA A 42 7.65 11.81 15.48
CA ALA A 42 6.61 11.34 16.41
C ALA A 42 7.19 10.50 17.56
N ASN A 43 8.24 9.73 17.29
CA ASN A 43 8.90 8.86 18.27
C ASN A 43 10.09 9.51 19.00
N ARG A 44 10.38 10.79 18.76
CA ARG A 44 11.55 11.50 19.34
C ARG A 44 11.59 11.46 20.87
N HIS A 45 10.43 11.39 21.51
CA HIS A 45 10.28 11.47 22.96
C HIS A 45 10.26 10.10 23.65
N LEU A 46 10.43 9.00 22.93
CA LEU A 46 10.55 7.66 23.51
C LEU A 46 11.82 7.58 24.37
N LYS A 47 11.65 7.13 25.62
CA LYS A 47 12.75 7.01 26.61
C LYS A 47 12.98 5.58 27.07
N ARG A 48 11.94 4.75 27.08
CA ARG A 48 12.03 3.35 27.49
C ARG A 48 12.68 2.56 26.35
N VAL A 49 13.67 1.74 26.70
CA VAL A 49 14.39 0.92 25.72
C VAL A 49 13.44 -0.02 24.99
N ASP A 50 12.52 -0.66 25.71
CA ASP A 50 11.54 -1.59 25.13
C ASP A 50 10.67 -0.91 24.05
N ASP A 51 10.20 0.31 24.32
CA ASP A 51 9.36 1.06 23.37
C ASP A 51 10.15 1.45 22.12
N ILE A 52 11.43 1.80 22.28
CA ILE A 52 12.33 2.13 21.17
C ILE A 52 12.57 0.89 20.31
N GLU A 53 12.90 -0.24 20.92
CA GLU A 53 13.13 -1.50 20.20
C GLU A 53 11.87 -1.94 19.45
N HIS A 54 10.71 -1.88 20.09
CA HIS A 54 9.43 -2.17 19.43
C HIS A 54 9.18 -1.23 18.24
N ALA A 55 9.41 0.09 18.40
CA ALA A 55 9.26 1.04 17.29
C ALA A 55 10.23 0.77 16.13
N LEU A 56 11.47 0.33 16.43
CA LEU A 56 12.46 -0.06 15.42
C LEU A 56 12.02 -1.30 14.65
N GLU A 57 11.55 -2.33 15.35
CA GLU A 57 11.04 -3.57 14.73
C GLU A 57 9.87 -3.30 13.80
N GLN A 58 8.89 -2.50 14.25
CA GLN A 58 7.76 -2.08 13.43
C GLN A 58 8.21 -1.29 12.20
N GLY A 59 9.22 -0.42 12.36
CA GLY A 59 9.79 0.36 11.26
C GLY A 59 10.49 -0.51 10.20
N GLU A 60 11.30 -1.48 10.62
CA GLU A 60 11.96 -2.44 9.73
C GLU A 60 10.93 -3.29 8.99
N GLN A 61 9.95 -3.85 9.71
CA GLN A 61 8.88 -4.65 9.12
C GLN A 61 8.09 -3.85 8.07
N ARG A 62 7.73 -2.60 8.37
CA ARG A 62 7.02 -1.72 7.43
C ARG A 62 7.87 -1.46 6.17
N LEU A 63 9.16 -1.21 6.34
CA LEU A 63 10.08 -1.00 5.22
C LEU A 63 10.20 -2.24 4.34
N GLU A 64 10.32 -3.43 4.94
CA GLU A 64 10.41 -4.69 4.22
C GLU A 64 9.14 -5.01 3.45
N VAL A 65 7.96 -4.86 4.07
CA VAL A 65 6.67 -5.03 3.40
C VAL A 65 6.52 -4.05 2.24
N GLY A 66 6.87 -2.78 2.46
CA GLY A 66 6.84 -1.75 1.42
C GLY A 66 7.73 -2.09 0.22
N MET A 67 8.96 -2.56 0.48
CA MET A 67 9.91 -2.98 -0.55
C MET A 67 9.47 -4.23 -1.29
N HIS A 68 8.95 -5.23 -0.57
CA HIS A 68 8.53 -6.52 -1.15
C HIS A 68 7.34 -6.35 -2.10
N TYR A 69 6.35 -5.55 -1.71
CA TYR A 69 5.14 -5.33 -2.51
C TYR A 69 5.20 -4.10 -3.43
N LYS A 70 6.27 -3.30 -3.35
CA LYS A 70 6.41 -2.03 -4.07
C LYS A 70 5.26 -1.05 -3.75
N ILE A 71 4.86 -0.98 -2.49
CA ILE A 71 3.77 -0.13 -2.01
C ILE A 71 4.35 0.91 -1.03
N PRO A 72 4.40 2.21 -1.39
CA PRO A 72 4.95 3.24 -0.52
C PRO A 72 3.92 3.77 0.48
N TYR A 73 2.63 3.67 0.16
CA TYR A 73 1.52 4.22 0.95
C TYR A 73 1.02 3.24 2.04
N PRO A 74 0.36 3.74 3.09
CA PRO A 74 -0.30 2.88 4.07
C PRO A 74 -1.35 2.02 3.37
N ARG A 75 -1.38 0.73 3.68
CA ARG A 75 -2.47 -0.15 3.25
C ARG A 75 -3.75 0.31 3.93
N PRO A 76 -4.86 0.51 3.19
CA PRO A 76 -6.16 0.76 3.80
C PRO A 76 -6.48 -0.37 4.78
N MET A 77 -6.94 -0.03 5.99
CA MET A 77 -7.50 -1.03 6.89
C MET A 77 -8.85 -1.44 6.33
N TYR A 78 -8.96 -2.69 5.87
CA TYR A 78 -10.25 -3.28 5.56
C TYR A 78 -10.97 -3.52 6.88
N ALA A 79 -12.00 -2.72 7.16
CA ALA A 79 -12.99 -3.12 8.14
C ALA A 79 -13.68 -4.38 7.62
N ASP A 80 -13.86 -5.39 8.48
CA ASP A 80 -14.63 -6.55 8.09
C ASP A 80 -16.00 -6.07 7.58
N PRO A 81 -16.54 -6.67 6.50
CA PRO A 81 -17.81 -6.24 5.91
C PRO A 81 -19.02 -6.18 6.87
N GLY A 82 -18.88 -6.68 8.12
CA GLY A 82 -19.88 -6.59 9.18
C GLY A 82 -19.59 -5.56 10.29
N THR A 83 -18.43 -4.92 10.31
CA THR A 83 -18.02 -3.97 11.37
C THR A 83 -18.43 -2.54 11.06
N VAL A 84 -18.48 -2.15 9.79
CA VAL A 84 -19.07 -0.89 9.32
C VAL A 84 -20.48 -1.17 8.85
N GLY A 85 -21.44 -1.08 9.78
CA GLY A 85 -22.87 -1.09 9.48
C GLY A 85 -23.24 0.17 8.68
N GLY A 86 -22.96 0.15 7.37
CA GLY A 86 -23.62 1.03 6.43
C GLY A 86 -25.08 0.60 6.36
N ASP A 87 -25.98 1.52 6.69
CA ASP A 87 -27.45 1.49 6.60
C ASP A 87 -28.11 0.12 6.40
N ASN A 88 -29.07 -0.24 7.26
CA ASN A 88 -29.94 -1.42 7.12
C ASN A 88 -30.65 -1.51 5.74
N ASP A 89 -30.58 -0.46 4.93
CA ASP A 89 -31.11 -0.38 3.57
C ASP A 89 -29.99 -0.33 2.50
N PHE A 90 -28.88 -1.06 2.69
CA PHE A 90 -27.85 -1.29 1.65
C PHE A 90 -28.44 -2.13 0.50
N ARG A 91 -29.38 -1.57 -0.25
CA ARG A 91 -29.78 -2.08 -1.54
C ARG A 91 -28.60 -1.85 -2.48
N ARG A 92 -27.88 -2.92 -2.81
CA ARG A 92 -26.96 -2.95 -3.95
C ARG A 92 -27.76 -2.51 -5.18
N GLN A 93 -27.73 -1.24 -5.54
CA GLN A 93 -28.35 -0.71 -6.75
C GLN A 93 -27.50 -1.13 -7.96
N SER A 94 -27.38 -2.43 -8.20
CA SER A 94 -26.91 -2.92 -9.48
C SER A 94 -28.08 -2.81 -10.46
N ASN A 95 -28.08 -1.78 -11.30
CA ASN A 95 -28.95 -1.72 -12.46
C ASN A 95 -28.44 -2.71 -13.53
N ARG A 96 -28.50 -4.02 -13.24
CA ARG A 96 -28.24 -5.09 -14.23
C ARG A 96 -29.44 -5.30 -15.17
N LEU A 97 -30.22 -4.26 -15.45
CA LEU A 97 -31.33 -4.31 -16.39
C LEU A 97 -30.90 -4.19 -17.87
N ARG A 98 -29.61 -4.39 -18.21
CA ARG A 98 -29.16 -4.33 -19.61
C ARG A 98 -27.99 -5.25 -19.98
N THR A 99 -28.04 -6.52 -19.57
CA THR A 99 -27.08 -7.53 -20.04
C THR A 99 -27.37 -8.06 -21.46
N LYS A 100 -28.51 -7.72 -22.08
CA LYS A 100 -28.80 -8.12 -23.47
C LYS A 100 -28.09 -7.30 -24.57
N LYS A 101 -27.47 -6.16 -24.24
CA LYS A 101 -26.74 -5.33 -25.23
C LYS A 101 -25.24 -5.64 -25.36
N GLY A 102 -24.69 -6.56 -24.55
CA GLY A 102 -23.31 -7.07 -24.68
C GLY A 102 -23.20 -8.44 -25.34
N GLN A 103 -24.32 -8.96 -25.87
CA GLN A 103 -24.39 -10.25 -26.58
C GLN A 103 -24.49 -10.07 -28.12
N LEU A 104 -24.26 -8.86 -28.63
CA LEU A 104 -23.84 -8.66 -30.03
C LEU A 104 -22.32 -8.45 -30.04
N GLU A 105 -21.67 -8.94 -31.09
CA GLU A 105 -20.22 -8.86 -31.38
C GLU A 105 -19.32 -10.03 -30.93
N LYS A 106 -19.83 -11.27 -30.93
CA LYS A 106 -18.97 -12.43 -31.23
C LYS A 106 -19.62 -13.43 -32.19
N LYS A 107 -20.29 -12.92 -33.23
CA LYS A 107 -20.77 -13.73 -34.37
C LYS A 107 -20.57 -13.00 -35.70
N THR A 108 -19.36 -12.52 -35.97
CA THR A 108 -18.99 -12.08 -37.32
C THR A 108 -17.49 -12.24 -37.58
N SER A 109 -16.96 -13.45 -37.38
CA SER A 109 -15.62 -13.79 -37.92
C SER A 109 -15.44 -15.29 -38.19
N LEU A 110 -16.53 -16.05 -38.39
CA LEU A 110 -16.46 -17.47 -38.78
C LEU A 110 -16.74 -17.72 -40.26
N ASN A 111 -16.75 -16.69 -41.11
CA ASN A 111 -16.90 -16.85 -42.57
C ASN A 111 -15.89 -16.04 -43.41
N ALA A 112 -14.80 -15.57 -42.82
CA ALA A 112 -13.81 -14.74 -43.53
C ALA A 112 -12.68 -15.54 -44.23
N PHE A 113 -12.72 -16.87 -44.25
CA PHE A 113 -11.74 -17.70 -44.98
C PHE A 113 -12.42 -18.87 -45.67
N LYS A 114 -12.94 -18.63 -46.88
CA LYS A 114 -13.19 -19.67 -47.89
C LYS A 114 -12.22 -19.43 -49.04
N TRP A 115 -11.26 -20.33 -49.24
CA TRP A 115 -10.46 -20.39 -50.46
C TRP A 115 -11.33 -20.94 -51.60
N LYS A 116 -11.11 -20.40 -52.81
CA LYS A 116 -11.52 -21.04 -54.08
C LYS A 116 -10.49 -22.06 -54.49
#